data_AF-A0A259CXX9-F1
#
_entry.id   AF-A0A259CXX9-F1
#
_cell.length_a   1.000
_cell.length_b   1.000
_cell.length_c   1.000
_cell.angle_alpha   90.00
_cell.angle_beta   90.00
_cell.angle_gamma   90.00
#
_symmetry.space_group_name_H-M   'P 1'
#
loop_
_entity.id
_entity.type
_entity.pdbx_description
1 polymer ?
#
loop_
_entity_poly.entity_id
_entity_poly.type
_entity_poly.pdbx_seq_one_letter_code
_entity_poly.pdbx_strand_id
1 'polypeptide(L)'
;MWLNQMGGQVLPSSNDKVNQFNVGGRKAIVSALLALTVLLATMHAEQAYALCNGGTTVTSTVVISADCDGGNVKGLTLDTGADVTINTGVTVSNDAGFGVNGRAVVVLGSATSTSLVNNGTIYTYNQWGLWNQSGGNVNVVNFGQITATVRYGISNQGTITSLTNVGSITGGFGSIGNITTPAPSINVFNNLQGQSGSASTPVTLVGYLPLSYNIIIQDPSTYGQLTTPNQTGAMAFNIYGNTGTTLVAGVNASIVAENRYLNVLNGFSSLSTVTGVEGTYNGFQYSLVANETLANSWDLLVFLAGPSMVDTQASIRNSAQKLRSVF
;
A
#
# COMPACT_ATOMS: atom_id res chain seq x y z
N MET A 1 68.80 -37.23 47.13
CA MET A 1 68.40 -38.04 48.30
C MET A 1 66.96 -38.44 48.10
N TRP A 2 66.68 -39.74 48.04
CA TRP A 2 65.38 -40.36 47.80
C TRP A 2 64.47 -40.37 49.05
N LEU A 3 63.14 -40.36 48.85
CA LEU A 3 62.06 -41.26 49.38
C LEU A 3 60.70 -40.51 49.43
N ASN A 4 59.65 -40.97 48.72
CA ASN A 4 58.47 -41.78 49.17
C ASN A 4 57.55 -41.08 50.19
N GLN A 5 56.22 -41.19 50.24
CA GLN A 5 55.16 -42.05 49.68
C GLN A 5 53.80 -41.39 50.05
N MET A 6 52.84 -41.22 49.13
CA MET A 6 51.56 -41.95 48.99
C MET A 6 50.81 -42.41 50.27
N GLY A 7 49.49 -42.10 50.31
CA GLY A 7 48.46 -43.05 50.75
C GLY A 7 47.27 -42.50 51.56
N GLY A 8 46.03 -42.77 51.09
CA GLY A 8 44.94 -43.17 51.99
C GLY A 8 43.63 -42.35 52.01
N GLN A 9 42.59 -42.94 51.39
CA GLN A 9 41.15 -42.60 51.32
C GLN A 9 40.45 -42.25 52.65
N VAL A 10 39.33 -41.48 52.60
CA VAL A 10 38.01 -41.80 53.24
C VAL A 10 36.86 -41.01 52.56
N LEU A 11 35.80 -41.69 52.11
CA LEU A 11 34.40 -41.21 52.09
C LEU A 11 33.60 -42.14 53.02
N PRO A 12 32.81 -41.63 53.97
CA PRO A 12 31.34 -41.54 53.82
C PRO A 12 30.78 -40.31 54.62
N SER A 13 29.50 -39.94 54.73
CA SER A 13 28.20 -40.59 54.55
C SER A 13 27.11 -39.52 54.32
N SER A 14 26.04 -39.93 53.63
CA SER A 14 24.75 -39.26 53.57
C SER A 14 24.07 -39.24 54.95
N ASN A 15 23.94 -38.06 55.55
CA ASN A 15 22.78 -37.59 56.34
C ASN A 15 23.26 -36.44 57.22
N ASP A 16 23.01 -35.21 56.79
CA ASP A 16 22.63 -34.10 57.67
C ASP A 16 22.47 -32.84 56.82
N LYS A 17 21.22 -32.56 56.45
CA LYS A 17 20.63 -31.23 56.24
C LYS A 17 19.19 -31.35 55.72
N VAL A 18 18.35 -32.06 56.47
CA VAL A 18 16.92 -31.72 56.53
C VAL A 18 16.75 -30.91 57.81
N ASN A 19 16.66 -29.60 57.67
CA ASN A 19 15.86 -28.70 58.51
C ASN A 19 16.31 -27.25 58.27
N GLN A 20 15.87 -26.63 57.17
CA GLN A 20 15.49 -25.21 57.11
C GLN A 20 14.64 -24.96 55.84
N PHE A 21 13.44 -25.56 55.74
CA PHE A 21 12.44 -25.04 54.81
C PHE A 21 11.77 -23.84 55.47
N ASN A 22 12.35 -22.68 55.19
CA ASN A 22 11.87 -21.37 55.60
C ASN A 22 10.44 -21.15 55.11
N VAL A 23 9.48 -21.01 56.03
CA VAL A 23 8.04 -20.79 55.77
C VAL A 23 7.77 -19.32 55.39
N GLY A 24 8.62 -18.75 54.54
CA GLY A 24 8.52 -17.36 54.03
C GLY A 24 8.23 -17.26 52.53
N GLY A 25 8.33 -18.35 51.77
CA GLY A 25 8.29 -18.33 50.30
C GLY A 25 6.89 -18.39 49.65
N ARG A 26 5.84 -18.81 50.37
CA ARG A 26 4.51 -19.00 49.75
C ARG A 26 3.83 -17.69 49.34
N LYS A 27 4.04 -16.58 50.06
CA LYS A 27 3.45 -15.27 49.66
C LYS A 27 4.15 -14.66 48.44
N ALA A 28 5.47 -14.80 48.33
CA ALA A 28 6.23 -14.26 47.20
C ALA A 28 5.98 -15.05 45.90
N ILE A 29 5.90 -16.38 45.97
CA ILE A 29 5.61 -17.22 44.81
C ILE A 29 4.16 -17.02 44.34
N VAL A 30 3.19 -16.93 45.26
CA VAL A 30 1.80 -16.64 44.88
C VAL A 30 1.64 -15.24 44.31
N SER A 31 2.34 -14.23 44.85
CA SER A 31 2.30 -12.86 44.31
C SER A 31 2.97 -12.74 42.93
N ALA A 32 4.07 -13.47 42.70
CA ALA A 32 4.72 -13.53 41.39
C ALA A 32 3.89 -14.30 40.35
N LEU A 33 3.22 -15.38 40.76
CA LEU A 33 2.31 -16.14 39.89
C LEU A 33 1.04 -15.34 39.58
N LEU A 34 0.53 -14.56 40.54
CA LEU A 34 -0.61 -13.65 40.35
C LEU A 34 -0.22 -12.46 39.45
N ALA A 35 0.98 -11.90 39.62
CA ALA A 35 1.50 -10.84 38.75
C ALA A 35 1.76 -11.34 37.33
N LEU A 36 2.27 -12.57 37.16
CA LEU A 36 2.48 -13.18 35.85
C LEU A 36 1.16 -13.54 35.16
N THR A 37 0.15 -14.00 35.90
CA THR A 37 -1.20 -14.25 35.35
C THR A 37 -1.96 -12.97 35.05
N VAL A 38 -1.80 -11.90 35.83
CA VAL A 38 -2.33 -10.56 35.50
C VAL A 38 -1.60 -9.99 34.29
N LEU A 39 -0.28 -10.13 34.19
CA LEU A 39 0.49 -9.68 33.03
C LEU A 39 0.13 -10.49 31.76
N LEU A 40 -0.05 -11.81 31.86
CA LEU A 40 -0.58 -12.62 30.75
C LEU A 40 -2.04 -12.29 30.43
N ALA A 41 -2.87 -11.96 31.42
CA ALA A 41 -4.26 -11.57 31.21
C ALA A 41 -4.39 -10.19 30.54
N THR A 42 -3.48 -9.24 30.85
CA THR A 42 -3.43 -7.94 30.15
C THR A 42 -2.92 -8.07 28.72
N MET A 43 -2.16 -9.12 28.40
CA MET A 43 -1.72 -9.41 27.02
C MET A 43 -2.81 -10.08 26.17
N HIS A 44 -3.88 -10.59 26.79
CA HIS A 44 -5.03 -11.22 26.12
C HIS A 44 -6.31 -10.39 26.26
N ALA A 45 -6.22 -9.13 26.67
CA ALA A 45 -7.32 -8.20 26.45
C ALA A 45 -7.34 -7.87 24.96
N GLU A 46 -7.94 -8.75 24.15
CA GLU A 46 -8.41 -8.39 22.82
C GLU A 46 -9.24 -7.12 23.00
N GLN A 47 -8.77 -5.98 22.48
CA GLN A 47 -9.55 -4.76 22.48
C GLN A 47 -10.83 -5.07 21.70
N ALA A 48 -11.95 -5.19 22.44
CA ALA A 48 -13.26 -5.38 21.84
C ALA A 48 -13.69 -4.04 21.24
N TYR A 49 -13.31 -3.81 19.98
CA TYR A 49 -13.78 -2.66 19.23
C TYR A 49 -15.28 -2.80 18.93
N ALA A 50 -15.96 -1.67 18.78
CA ALA A 50 -17.35 -1.67 18.33
C ALA A 50 -17.43 -2.15 16.88
N LEU A 51 -18.57 -2.76 16.50
CA LEU A 51 -18.81 -3.10 15.10
C LEU A 51 -18.79 -1.83 14.24
N CYS A 52 -18.08 -1.89 13.12
CA CYS A 52 -18.04 -0.78 12.17
C CYS A 52 -19.44 -0.40 11.70
N ASN A 53 -19.80 0.88 11.85
CA ASN A 53 -21.14 1.40 11.57
C ASN A 53 -22.27 0.60 12.26
N GLY A 54 -22.01 0.10 13.47
CA GLY A 54 -22.94 -0.75 14.22
C GLY A 54 -23.27 -2.08 13.53
N GLY A 55 -22.42 -2.54 12.60
CA GLY A 55 -22.64 -3.73 11.76
C GLY A 55 -23.64 -3.53 10.61
N THR A 56 -24.18 -2.32 10.47
CA THR A 56 -25.15 -1.99 9.41
C THR A 56 -24.44 -1.64 8.10
N THR A 57 -25.08 -1.99 6.98
CA THR A 57 -24.57 -1.64 5.66
C THR A 57 -24.71 -0.14 5.42
N VAL A 58 -23.63 0.50 5.00
CA VAL A 58 -23.61 1.92 4.66
C VAL A 58 -24.27 2.10 3.28
N THR A 59 -25.19 3.06 3.18
CA THR A 59 -25.89 3.44 1.93
C THR A 59 -25.97 4.96 1.75
N SER A 60 -25.23 5.70 2.59
CA SER A 60 -25.18 7.17 2.62
C SER A 60 -23.80 7.64 3.07
N THR A 61 -23.63 8.96 3.18
CA THR A 61 -22.41 9.54 3.75
C THR A 61 -22.23 9.13 5.21
N VAL A 62 -21.04 8.63 5.56
CA VAL A 62 -20.63 8.25 6.92
C VAL A 62 -19.17 8.60 7.15
N VAL A 63 -18.87 9.13 8.35
CA VAL A 63 -17.49 9.30 8.82
C VAL A 63 -17.21 8.29 9.93
N ILE A 64 -16.18 7.46 9.75
CA ILE A 64 -15.67 6.56 10.77
C ILE A 64 -14.60 7.30 11.56
N SER A 65 -14.94 7.71 12.78
CA SER A 65 -14.12 8.57 13.63
C SER A 65 -13.51 7.86 14.85
N ALA A 66 -13.75 6.57 15.01
CA ALA A 66 -13.20 5.75 16.08
C ALA A 66 -12.88 4.36 15.53
N ASP A 67 -11.90 3.69 16.13
CA ASP A 67 -11.51 2.34 15.77
C ASP A 67 -12.71 1.39 15.85
N CYS A 68 -12.83 0.51 14.86
CA CYS A 68 -13.91 -0.45 14.78
C CYS A 68 -13.40 -1.77 14.21
N ASP A 69 -14.00 -2.87 14.66
CA ASP A 69 -13.67 -4.22 14.20
C ASP A 69 -14.92 -4.92 13.66
N GLY A 70 -14.78 -5.74 12.63
CA GLY A 70 -15.87 -6.52 12.03
C GLY A 70 -16.36 -7.70 12.88
N GLY A 71 -15.77 -7.92 14.07
CA GLY A 71 -16.13 -8.95 15.02
C GLY A 71 -15.92 -10.37 14.49
N ASN A 72 -15.04 -10.55 13.50
CA ASN A 72 -14.88 -11.80 12.74
C ASN A 72 -16.14 -12.27 12.00
N VAL A 73 -17.13 -11.40 11.82
CA VAL A 73 -18.41 -11.71 11.19
C VAL A 73 -18.62 -10.86 9.95
N LYS A 74 -18.56 -9.54 10.09
CA LYS A 74 -18.92 -8.59 9.03
C LYS A 74 -18.13 -7.30 9.18
N GLY A 75 -17.22 -7.05 8.23
CA GLY A 75 -16.51 -5.78 8.13
C GLY A 75 -17.43 -4.62 7.73
N LEU A 76 -16.84 -3.43 7.61
CA LEU A 76 -17.54 -2.25 7.13
C LEU A 76 -18.08 -2.50 5.71
N THR A 77 -19.39 -2.65 5.59
CA THR A 77 -20.05 -3.07 4.36
C THR A 77 -20.69 -1.88 3.66
N LEU A 78 -20.42 -1.72 2.37
CA LEU A 78 -20.83 -0.60 1.53
C LEU A 78 -21.76 -1.09 0.42
N ASP A 79 -22.86 -0.39 0.21
CA ASP A 79 -23.79 -0.59 -0.91
C ASP A 79 -24.10 0.76 -1.58
N THR A 80 -24.92 0.74 -2.62
CA THR A 80 -25.29 1.92 -3.42
C THR A 80 -25.58 3.15 -2.54
N GLY A 81 -24.87 4.25 -2.83
CA GLY A 81 -24.98 5.53 -2.12
C GLY A 81 -24.00 5.70 -0.95
N ALA A 82 -23.25 4.66 -0.58
CA ALA A 82 -22.23 4.77 0.47
C ALA A 82 -21.15 5.77 0.08
N ASP A 83 -20.88 6.72 0.98
CA ASP A 83 -19.81 7.70 0.85
C ASP A 83 -19.06 7.78 2.18
N VAL A 84 -17.99 7.00 2.29
CA VAL A 84 -17.31 6.75 3.55
C VAL A 84 -16.01 7.51 3.63
N THR A 85 -15.80 8.21 4.74
CA THR A 85 -14.49 8.73 5.14
C THR A 85 -14.02 8.06 6.42
N ILE A 86 -12.83 7.45 6.40
CA ILE A 86 -12.15 6.95 7.60
C ILE A 86 -11.15 8.03 8.03
N ASN A 87 -11.25 8.49 9.28
CA ASN A 87 -10.39 9.55 9.80
C ASN A 87 -8.95 9.09 10.03
N THR A 88 -8.03 10.04 10.09
CA THR A 88 -6.65 9.79 10.50
C THR A 88 -6.61 9.22 11.92
N GLY A 89 -5.73 8.25 12.15
CA GLY A 89 -5.59 7.56 13.44
C GLY A 89 -6.67 6.52 13.73
N VAL A 90 -7.66 6.34 12.85
CA VAL A 90 -8.70 5.33 12.99
C VAL A 90 -8.31 4.04 12.28
N THR A 91 -8.55 2.91 12.93
CA THR A 91 -8.38 1.56 12.39
C THR A 91 -9.74 0.90 12.16
N VAL A 92 -9.99 0.50 10.91
CA VAL A 92 -11.09 -0.38 10.50
C VAL A 92 -10.49 -1.77 10.28
N SER A 93 -10.75 -2.69 11.20
CA SER A 93 -10.22 -4.06 11.15
C SER A 93 -11.30 -5.11 10.99
N ASN A 94 -10.88 -6.29 10.54
CA ASN A 94 -11.64 -7.52 10.70
C ASN A 94 -10.68 -8.70 10.49
N ASP A 95 -10.46 -9.53 11.51
CA ASP A 95 -9.33 -10.46 11.56
C ASP A 95 -9.72 -11.94 11.60
N ALA A 96 -10.89 -12.29 11.04
CA ALA A 96 -11.35 -13.68 11.08
C ALA A 96 -10.31 -14.63 10.49
N GLY A 97 -9.87 -15.60 11.32
CA GLY A 97 -8.81 -16.54 11.00
C GLY A 97 -9.05 -17.35 9.72
N PHE A 98 -10.32 -17.62 9.41
CA PHE A 98 -10.74 -18.44 8.29
C PHE A 98 -12.03 -17.94 7.66
N GLY A 99 -12.23 -18.28 6.38
CA GLY A 99 -13.44 -17.96 5.63
C GLY A 99 -13.55 -16.52 5.15
N VAL A 100 -14.65 -16.21 4.48
CA VAL A 100 -14.93 -14.91 3.85
C VAL A 100 -15.19 -13.77 4.84
N ASN A 101 -15.19 -14.08 6.14
CA ASN A 101 -15.66 -13.20 7.20
C ASN A 101 -14.58 -12.25 7.74
N GLY A 102 -13.31 -12.39 7.35
CA GLY A 102 -12.21 -11.54 7.84
C GLY A 102 -11.91 -10.32 6.96
N ARG A 103 -12.86 -9.90 6.11
CA ARG A 103 -12.66 -8.75 5.21
C ARG A 103 -12.94 -7.46 5.98
N ALA A 104 -12.02 -6.51 5.97
CA ALA A 104 -12.18 -5.29 6.77
C ALA A 104 -13.20 -4.32 6.15
N VAL A 105 -13.09 -4.08 4.85
CA VAL A 105 -14.08 -3.31 4.07
C VAL A 105 -14.63 -4.17 2.93
N VAL A 106 -15.95 -4.17 2.75
CA VAL A 106 -16.65 -4.95 1.74
C VAL A 106 -17.53 -4.04 0.90
N VAL A 107 -17.32 -4.01 -0.42
CA VAL A 107 -18.26 -3.40 -1.38
C VAL A 107 -19.13 -4.51 -1.95
N LEU A 108 -20.45 -4.39 -1.78
CA LEU A 108 -21.40 -5.40 -2.23
C LEU A 108 -21.50 -5.45 -3.75
N GLY A 109 -21.86 -6.62 -4.29
CA GLY A 109 -22.09 -6.81 -5.73
C GLY A 109 -23.29 -6.03 -6.28
N SER A 110 -24.18 -5.54 -5.41
CA SER A 110 -25.30 -4.65 -5.74
C SER A 110 -24.92 -3.17 -5.79
N ALA A 111 -23.71 -2.82 -5.36
CA ALA A 111 -23.30 -1.45 -5.17
C ALA A 111 -23.01 -0.79 -6.53
N THR A 112 -23.93 0.05 -7.02
CA THR A 112 -23.79 0.72 -8.32
C THR A 112 -22.94 1.99 -8.24
N SER A 113 -22.83 2.58 -7.05
CA SER A 113 -22.01 3.75 -6.76
C SER A 113 -21.63 3.78 -5.28
N THR A 114 -20.33 3.79 -5.01
CA THR A 114 -19.77 3.96 -3.66
C THR A 114 -18.48 4.76 -3.71
N SER A 115 -18.18 5.47 -2.62
CA SER A 115 -16.89 6.15 -2.41
C SER A 115 -16.29 5.78 -1.06
N LEU A 116 -14.98 5.64 -1.04
CA LEU A 116 -14.19 5.43 0.15
C LEU A 116 -12.97 6.34 0.15
N VAL A 117 -12.88 7.20 1.15
CA VAL A 117 -11.69 7.99 1.48
C VAL A 117 -11.07 7.41 2.75
N ASN A 118 -9.90 6.80 2.64
CA ASN A 118 -9.18 6.26 3.78
C ASN A 118 -8.03 7.17 4.19
N ASN A 119 -8.14 7.83 5.34
CA ASN A 119 -7.03 8.56 5.97
C ASN A 119 -6.39 7.80 7.14
N GLY A 120 -6.99 6.68 7.55
CA GLY A 120 -6.57 5.85 8.67
C GLY A 120 -5.95 4.53 8.20
N THR A 121 -6.27 3.47 8.93
CA THR A 121 -5.79 2.12 8.64
C THR A 121 -6.98 1.21 8.36
N ILE A 122 -6.95 0.52 7.21
CA ILE A 122 -7.78 -0.64 6.93
C ILE A 122 -6.88 -1.86 7.08
N TYR A 123 -7.21 -2.75 8.01
CA TYR A 123 -6.33 -3.85 8.37
C TYR A 123 -7.05 -5.20 8.41
N THR A 124 -6.39 -6.22 7.87
CA THR A 124 -6.68 -7.61 8.18
C THR A 124 -5.41 -8.42 8.19
N TYR A 125 -5.36 -9.48 8.98
CA TYR A 125 -4.26 -10.43 8.95
C TYR A 125 -4.44 -11.43 7.80
N ASN A 126 -5.60 -12.08 7.70
CA ASN A 126 -5.77 -13.27 6.85
C ASN A 126 -6.50 -13.05 5.52
N GLN A 127 -7.33 -12.01 5.40
CA GLN A 127 -8.19 -11.84 4.23
C GLN A 127 -7.77 -10.62 3.40
N TRP A 128 -8.74 -9.85 2.91
CA TRP A 128 -8.53 -8.67 2.09
C TRP A 128 -8.86 -7.42 2.88
N GLY A 129 -8.01 -6.40 2.81
CA GLY A 129 -8.28 -5.11 3.46
C GLY A 129 -9.54 -4.49 2.88
N LEU A 130 -9.57 -4.31 1.57
CA LEU A 130 -10.76 -3.97 0.80
C LEU A 130 -11.11 -5.12 -0.15
N TRP A 131 -12.36 -5.57 -0.11
CA TRP A 131 -12.91 -6.51 -1.07
C TRP A 131 -14.03 -5.87 -1.88
N ASN A 132 -13.79 -5.67 -3.18
CA ASN A 132 -14.83 -5.25 -4.11
C ASN A 132 -15.43 -6.49 -4.78
N GLN A 133 -16.64 -6.85 -4.39
CA GLN A 133 -17.33 -8.03 -4.90
C GLN A 133 -17.68 -7.88 -6.38
N SER A 134 -17.82 -9.00 -7.09
CA SER A 134 -18.35 -9.00 -8.45
C SER A 134 -19.70 -8.28 -8.55
N GLY A 135 -19.79 -7.35 -9.50
CA GLY A 135 -20.91 -6.42 -9.67
C GLY A 135 -20.76 -5.08 -8.93
N GLY A 136 -19.90 -5.00 -7.92
CA GLY A 136 -19.71 -3.79 -7.12
C GLY A 136 -18.93 -2.70 -7.86
N ASN A 137 -19.27 -1.44 -7.60
CA ASN A 137 -18.63 -0.25 -8.16
C ASN A 137 -18.21 0.72 -7.05
N VAL A 138 -16.92 1.05 -7.00
CA VAL A 138 -16.33 1.91 -5.98
C VAL A 138 -15.31 2.91 -6.55
N ASN A 139 -15.24 4.09 -5.95
CA ASN A 139 -14.12 5.01 -6.03
C ASN A 139 -13.34 4.96 -4.71
N VAL A 140 -12.01 4.85 -4.79
CA VAL A 140 -11.15 4.74 -3.61
C VAL A 140 -10.07 5.82 -3.65
N VAL A 141 -9.97 6.59 -2.57
CA VAL A 141 -8.85 7.48 -2.30
C VAL A 141 -8.17 7.01 -1.01
N ASN A 142 -6.93 6.55 -1.12
CA ASN A 142 -6.16 6.06 0.01
C ASN A 142 -5.04 7.04 0.35
N PHE A 143 -5.24 7.81 1.42
CA PHE A 143 -4.20 8.62 2.08
C PHE A 143 -3.47 7.87 3.19
N GLY A 144 -4.14 6.88 3.79
CA GLY A 144 -3.60 6.06 4.87
C GLY A 144 -3.12 4.68 4.40
N GLN A 145 -3.36 3.67 5.22
CA GLN A 145 -2.88 2.31 4.99
C GLN A 145 -4.03 1.36 4.66
N ILE A 146 -3.85 0.51 3.64
CA ILE A 146 -4.69 -0.66 3.38
C ILE A 146 -3.79 -1.89 3.40
N THR A 147 -3.88 -2.66 4.46
CA THR A 147 -2.92 -3.74 4.76
C THR A 147 -3.64 -5.07 4.92
N ALA A 148 -3.13 -6.08 4.22
CA ALA A 148 -3.52 -7.47 4.43
C ALA A 148 -2.28 -8.36 4.61
N THR A 149 -2.00 -8.84 5.82
CA THR A 149 -0.72 -9.56 6.08
C THR A 149 -0.51 -10.77 5.16
N VAL A 150 -1.55 -11.57 4.92
CA VAL A 150 -1.46 -12.81 4.12
C VAL A 150 -1.85 -12.60 2.65
N ARG A 151 -3.00 -11.98 2.36
CA ARG A 151 -3.53 -11.91 0.97
C ARG A 151 -3.21 -10.59 0.29
N TYR A 152 -4.25 -9.87 -0.16
CA TYR A 152 -4.14 -8.63 -0.90
C TYR A 152 -4.70 -7.47 -0.07
N GLY A 153 -4.01 -6.34 -0.06
CA GLY A 153 -4.56 -5.11 0.52
C GLY A 153 -5.91 -4.79 -0.13
N ILE A 154 -5.99 -4.90 -1.46
CA ILE A 154 -7.24 -4.80 -2.22
C ILE A 154 -7.45 -6.07 -3.04
N SER A 155 -8.60 -6.73 -2.90
CA SER A 155 -9.08 -7.72 -3.86
C SER A 155 -10.26 -7.15 -4.64
N ASN A 156 -10.04 -6.91 -5.93
CA ASN A 156 -11.05 -6.41 -6.84
C ASN A 156 -11.59 -7.53 -7.72
N GLN A 157 -12.91 -7.75 -7.63
CA GLN A 157 -13.69 -8.67 -8.46
C GLN A 157 -14.85 -7.95 -9.17
N GLY A 158 -15.03 -6.65 -8.92
CA GLY A 158 -15.99 -5.76 -9.58
C GLY A 158 -15.29 -4.64 -10.34
N THR A 159 -15.86 -3.44 -10.33
CA THR A 159 -15.29 -2.24 -10.94
C THR A 159 -14.80 -1.26 -9.87
N ILE A 160 -13.55 -0.83 -10.00
CA ILE A 160 -13.02 0.36 -9.34
C ILE A 160 -12.94 1.45 -10.40
N THR A 161 -13.81 2.44 -10.31
CA THR A 161 -13.88 3.52 -11.30
C THR A 161 -12.65 4.42 -11.19
N SER A 162 -12.22 4.72 -9.97
CA SER A 162 -10.94 5.39 -9.71
C SER A 162 -10.30 4.85 -8.44
N LEU A 163 -9.01 4.56 -8.52
CA LEU A 163 -8.16 4.27 -7.38
C LEU A 163 -7.06 5.34 -7.34
N THR A 164 -7.02 6.13 -6.27
CA THR A 164 -5.93 7.07 -6.03
C THR A 164 -5.22 6.69 -4.75
N ASN A 165 -3.98 6.27 -4.87
CA ASN A 165 -3.16 5.81 -3.76
C ASN A 165 -2.00 6.78 -3.51
N VAL A 166 -2.06 7.50 -2.40
CA VAL A 166 -0.97 8.35 -1.91
C VAL A 166 -0.40 7.90 -0.56
N GLY A 167 -1.12 7.03 0.14
CA GLY A 167 -0.60 6.26 1.27
C GLY A 167 0.00 4.94 0.81
N SER A 168 -0.25 3.84 1.53
CA SER A 168 0.26 2.52 1.16
C SER A 168 -0.81 1.42 1.11
N ILE A 169 -0.71 0.57 0.10
CA ILE A 169 -1.47 -0.66 -0.10
C ILE A 169 -0.47 -1.81 -0.10
N THR A 170 -0.63 -2.73 0.85
CA THR A 170 0.27 -3.88 1.00
C THR A 170 -0.50 -5.17 1.22
N GLY A 171 0.07 -6.27 0.71
CA GLY A 171 -0.35 -7.59 1.15
C GLY A 171 0.61 -8.71 0.76
N GLY A 172 0.53 -9.83 1.48
CA GLY A 172 1.44 -10.96 1.33
C GLY A 172 1.44 -11.62 -0.05
N PHE A 173 0.29 -11.68 -0.74
CA PHE A 173 0.19 -12.17 -2.12
C PHE A 173 0.39 -11.08 -3.17
N GLY A 174 0.40 -9.82 -2.75
CA GLY A 174 0.47 -8.63 -3.59
C GLY A 174 -0.30 -7.47 -2.95
N SER A 175 -0.05 -6.25 -3.37
CA SER A 175 -0.82 -5.09 -2.93
C SER A 175 -2.27 -5.18 -3.42
N ILE A 176 -2.46 -5.51 -4.69
CA ILE A 176 -3.77 -5.53 -5.36
C ILE A 176 -3.92 -6.84 -6.14
N GLY A 177 -4.96 -7.60 -5.83
CA GLY A 177 -5.44 -8.70 -6.69
C GLY A 177 -6.59 -8.20 -7.55
N ASN A 178 -6.33 -7.95 -8.83
CA ASN A 178 -7.31 -7.44 -9.79
C ASN A 178 -7.82 -8.58 -10.70
N ILE A 179 -8.75 -9.37 -10.17
CA ILE A 179 -9.11 -10.69 -10.72
C ILE A 179 -10.61 -10.70 -10.97
N THR A 180 -11.04 -10.25 -12.15
CA THR A 180 -12.45 -10.17 -12.53
C THR A 180 -12.66 -10.54 -13.99
N THR A 181 -13.84 -11.07 -14.29
CA THR A 181 -14.31 -11.34 -15.64
C THR A 181 -15.74 -10.81 -15.80
N PRO A 182 -16.03 -10.03 -16.86
CA PRO A 182 -15.11 -9.55 -17.89
C PRO A 182 -14.19 -8.40 -17.40
N ALA A 183 -13.02 -8.28 -18.03
CA ALA A 183 -12.13 -7.12 -17.89
C ALA A 183 -12.61 -5.95 -18.78
N PRO A 184 -12.23 -4.68 -18.48
CA PRO A 184 -11.38 -4.19 -17.39
C PRO A 184 -12.16 -3.81 -16.13
N SER A 185 -11.44 -3.75 -15.02
CA SER A 185 -12.02 -3.63 -13.68
C SER A 185 -11.45 -2.52 -12.81
N ILE A 186 -10.32 -1.92 -13.19
CA ILE A 186 -9.83 -0.67 -12.62
C ILE A 186 -9.67 0.30 -13.78
N ASN A 187 -10.45 1.37 -13.81
CA ASN A 187 -10.42 2.30 -14.94
C ASN A 187 -9.21 3.23 -14.82
N VAL A 188 -9.12 3.98 -13.72
CA VAL A 188 -8.01 4.90 -13.48
C VAL A 188 -7.31 4.54 -12.19
N PHE A 189 -6.00 4.29 -12.26
CA PHE A 189 -5.15 4.08 -11.11
C PHE A 189 -4.08 5.18 -11.01
N ASN A 190 -4.22 6.09 -10.05
CA ASN A 190 -3.21 7.10 -9.72
C ASN A 190 -2.38 6.59 -8.53
N ASN A 191 -1.06 6.61 -8.62
CA ASN A 191 -0.21 6.00 -7.59
C ASN A 191 1.04 6.83 -7.27
N LEU A 192 1.23 7.18 -6.00
CA LEU A 192 2.46 7.75 -5.45
C LEU A 192 3.32 6.70 -4.73
N GLN A 193 2.73 5.59 -4.29
CA GLN A 193 3.46 4.55 -3.57
C GLN A 193 4.52 3.91 -4.47
N GLY A 194 5.75 3.83 -3.98
CA GLY A 194 6.87 3.29 -4.72
C GLY A 194 8.18 3.70 -4.07
N GLN A 195 8.94 4.53 -4.79
CA GLN A 195 10.19 5.06 -4.30
C GLN A 195 9.91 6.13 -3.23
N SER A 196 10.64 6.07 -2.12
CA SER A 196 10.68 7.11 -1.10
C SER A 196 12.09 7.19 -0.51
N GLY A 197 12.82 8.27 -0.85
CA GLY A 197 14.22 8.40 -0.50
C GLY A 197 15.05 7.27 -1.11
N SER A 198 15.68 6.43 -0.28
CA SER A 198 16.42 5.24 -0.72
C SER A 198 15.61 3.94 -0.64
N ALA A 199 14.39 3.96 -0.10
CA ALA A 199 13.53 2.79 -0.01
C ALA A 199 12.59 2.69 -1.21
N SER A 200 12.26 1.47 -1.62
CA SER A 200 11.30 1.19 -2.69
C SER A 200 10.26 0.20 -2.18
N THR A 201 8.99 0.58 -2.28
CA THR A 201 7.82 -0.21 -1.85
C THR A 201 6.73 -0.19 -2.93
N PRO A 202 7.03 -0.67 -4.15
CA PRO A 202 6.12 -0.58 -5.29
C PRO A 202 4.78 -1.25 -5.01
N VAL A 203 3.72 -0.75 -5.64
CA VAL A 203 2.45 -1.47 -5.65
C VAL A 203 2.62 -2.71 -6.50
N THR A 204 2.41 -3.89 -5.89
CA THR A 204 2.39 -5.15 -6.64
C THR A 204 0.96 -5.47 -7.06
N LEU A 205 0.67 -5.37 -8.34
CA LEU A 205 -0.63 -5.65 -8.92
C LEU A 205 -0.60 -7.01 -9.63
N VAL A 206 -1.49 -7.91 -9.22
CA VAL A 206 -1.65 -9.25 -9.78
C VAL A 206 -2.98 -9.33 -10.52
N GLY A 207 -2.97 -9.81 -11.77
CA GLY A 207 -4.15 -9.97 -12.60
C GLY A 207 -4.21 -8.99 -13.78
N TYR A 208 -5.37 -8.40 -14.05
CA TYR A 208 -5.56 -7.48 -15.18
C TYR A 208 -4.96 -6.11 -14.90
N LEU A 209 -4.28 -5.53 -15.90
CA LEU A 209 -3.81 -4.15 -15.85
C LEU A 209 -4.99 -3.16 -15.72
N PRO A 210 -4.79 -2.00 -15.08
CA PRO A 210 -5.77 -0.92 -15.15
C PRO A 210 -5.86 -0.35 -16.57
N LEU A 211 -7.01 0.23 -16.94
CA LEU A 211 -7.13 0.91 -18.24
C LEU A 211 -6.15 2.09 -18.36
N SER A 212 -5.92 2.80 -17.25
CA SER A 212 -4.95 3.87 -17.16
C SER A 212 -4.20 3.81 -15.83
N TYR A 213 -2.88 3.85 -15.90
CA TYR A 213 -2.00 4.05 -14.75
C TYR A 213 -1.34 5.42 -14.86
N ASN A 214 -1.53 6.22 -13.83
CA ASN A 214 -0.97 7.56 -13.74
C ASN A 214 0.04 7.57 -12.59
N ILE A 215 1.32 7.73 -12.93
CA ILE A 215 2.35 7.93 -11.91
C ILE A 215 2.14 9.30 -11.24
N ILE A 216 2.12 9.31 -9.91
CA ILE A 216 2.23 10.54 -9.13
C ILE A 216 3.71 10.69 -8.77
N ILE A 217 4.27 11.85 -9.10
CA ILE A 217 5.65 12.22 -8.78
C ILE A 217 5.59 13.40 -7.84
N GLN A 218 6.04 13.22 -6.60
CA GLN A 218 6.09 14.31 -5.63
C GLN A 218 7.42 15.08 -5.75
N ASP A 219 8.52 14.35 -5.95
CA ASP A 219 9.86 14.90 -6.11
C ASP A 219 10.79 13.84 -6.76
N PRO A 220 12.06 14.16 -7.11
CA PRO A 220 13.00 13.21 -7.73
C PRO A 220 13.26 11.91 -6.95
N SER A 221 12.96 11.86 -5.65
CA SER A 221 13.16 10.73 -4.75
C SER A 221 11.87 10.11 -4.20
N THR A 222 10.70 10.70 -4.51
CA THR A 222 9.39 10.22 -4.05
C THR A 222 8.41 10.14 -5.22
N TYR A 223 8.13 8.92 -5.68
CA TYR A 223 7.31 8.68 -6.87
C TYR A 223 6.72 7.28 -6.91
N GLY A 224 5.61 7.16 -7.64
CA GLY A 224 4.92 5.88 -7.83
C GLY A 224 5.73 4.85 -8.59
N GLN A 225 5.67 3.60 -8.14
CA GLN A 225 6.21 2.44 -8.86
C GLN A 225 5.15 1.33 -8.90
N LEU A 226 5.02 0.68 -10.06
CA LEU A 226 4.08 -0.41 -10.29
C LEU A 226 4.82 -1.67 -10.73
N THR A 227 4.58 -2.77 -10.01
CA THR A 227 5.09 -4.10 -10.34
C THR A 227 3.94 -5.02 -10.73
N THR A 228 3.99 -5.65 -11.90
CA THR A 228 2.94 -6.53 -12.41
C THR A 228 3.48 -7.90 -12.81
N PRO A 229 3.65 -8.85 -11.87
CA PRO A 229 4.11 -10.19 -12.21
C PRO A 229 2.99 -10.93 -12.95
N ASN A 230 3.17 -11.14 -14.26
CA ASN A 230 2.19 -11.74 -15.18
C ASN A 230 1.03 -10.81 -15.57
N GLN A 231 1.40 -9.67 -16.18
CA GLN A 231 0.46 -8.72 -16.77
C GLN A 231 -0.54 -9.36 -17.74
N THR A 232 -1.81 -8.98 -17.64
CA THR A 232 -2.87 -9.31 -18.60
C THR A 232 -3.62 -8.04 -19.02
N GLY A 233 -3.87 -7.89 -20.32
CA GLY A 233 -4.55 -6.72 -20.88
C GLY A 233 -3.61 -5.63 -21.37
N ALA A 234 -4.18 -4.45 -21.64
CA ALA A 234 -3.46 -3.27 -22.10
C ALA A 234 -3.69 -2.09 -21.13
N MET A 235 -2.77 -1.14 -21.13
CA MET A 235 -2.77 0.00 -20.20
C MET A 235 -2.33 1.28 -20.91
N ALA A 236 -2.94 2.41 -20.58
CA ALA A 236 -2.38 3.72 -20.88
C ALA A 236 -1.52 4.21 -19.70
N PHE A 237 -0.27 4.55 -19.96
CA PHE A 237 0.60 5.20 -18.98
C PHE A 237 0.47 6.72 -19.11
N ASN A 238 0.30 7.42 -17.99
CA ASN A 238 0.36 8.89 -17.95
C ASN A 238 1.08 9.39 -16.69
N ILE A 239 1.31 10.70 -16.64
CA ILE A 239 1.73 11.41 -15.44
C ILE A 239 0.52 12.12 -14.84
N TYR A 240 0.27 11.93 -13.55
CA TYR A 240 -0.88 12.49 -12.86
C TYR A 240 -0.91 14.03 -12.92
N GLY A 241 -2.08 14.60 -13.21
CA GLY A 241 -2.27 16.04 -13.38
C GLY A 241 -1.89 16.57 -14.76
N ASN A 242 -1.83 15.71 -15.78
CA ASN A 242 -1.64 16.12 -17.16
C ASN A 242 -2.82 17.02 -17.62
N THR A 243 -2.57 17.88 -18.60
CA THR A 243 -3.53 18.88 -19.10
C THR A 243 -4.91 18.28 -19.36
N GLY A 244 -5.95 18.90 -18.80
CA GLY A 244 -7.33 18.48 -18.96
C GLY A 244 -7.81 17.39 -17.99
N THR A 245 -6.96 16.93 -17.07
CA THR A 245 -7.38 16.02 -16.00
C THR A 245 -7.96 16.76 -14.80
N THR A 246 -9.04 16.20 -14.23
CA THR A 246 -9.59 16.67 -12.96
C THR A 246 -8.79 16.05 -11.83
N LEU A 247 -8.23 16.89 -10.95
CA LEU A 247 -7.49 16.42 -9.79
C LEU A 247 -8.45 15.89 -8.71
N VAL A 248 -7.96 14.91 -7.97
CA VAL A 248 -8.62 14.37 -6.78
C VAL A 248 -8.37 15.34 -5.64
N ALA A 249 -9.42 15.68 -4.90
CA ALA A 249 -9.29 16.58 -3.76
C ALA A 249 -8.24 16.07 -2.77
N GLY A 250 -7.33 16.95 -2.35
CA GLY A 250 -6.22 16.60 -1.44
C GLY A 250 -5.00 15.96 -2.11
N VAL A 251 -5.01 15.77 -3.44
CA VAL A 251 -3.85 15.23 -4.19
C VAL A 251 -3.36 16.27 -5.19
N ASN A 252 -2.10 16.67 -5.05
CA ASN A 252 -1.47 17.62 -5.96
C ASN A 252 -1.08 16.94 -7.27
N ALA A 253 -1.06 17.73 -8.36
CA ALA A 253 -0.48 17.31 -9.63
C ALA A 253 1.00 16.93 -9.45
N SER A 254 1.51 16.06 -10.32
CA SER A 254 2.91 15.64 -10.30
C SER A 254 3.88 16.81 -10.50
N ILE A 255 4.99 16.77 -9.77
CA ILE A 255 6.09 17.73 -9.88
C ILE A 255 7.25 17.02 -10.58
N VAL A 256 7.41 17.29 -11.86
CA VAL A 256 8.47 16.71 -12.69
C VAL A 256 9.69 17.63 -12.78
N ALA A 257 10.87 17.03 -12.87
CA ALA A 257 12.13 17.69 -13.17
C ALA A 257 12.93 16.82 -14.14
N GLU A 258 13.98 17.38 -14.75
CA GLU A 258 14.93 16.59 -15.54
C GLU A 258 15.56 15.52 -14.65
N ASN A 259 15.20 14.26 -14.88
CA ASN A 259 15.60 13.14 -14.05
C ASN A 259 15.32 11.84 -14.79
N ARG A 260 15.92 10.76 -14.28
CA ARG A 260 15.52 9.40 -14.59
C ARG A 260 14.90 8.76 -13.35
N TYR A 261 13.59 8.63 -13.35
CA TYR A 261 12.87 7.95 -12.28
C TYR A 261 12.95 6.44 -12.52
N LEU A 262 13.58 5.73 -11.59
CA LEU A 262 13.97 4.34 -11.79
C LEU A 262 12.83 3.37 -11.49
N ASN A 263 12.74 2.31 -12.28
CA ASN A 263 11.85 1.17 -12.08
C ASN A 263 10.38 1.58 -11.83
N VAL A 264 9.90 2.57 -12.60
CA VAL A 264 8.51 3.07 -12.49
C VAL A 264 7.50 2.01 -12.90
N LEU A 265 7.88 1.13 -13.84
CA LEU A 265 7.13 -0.05 -14.25
C LEU A 265 8.04 -1.28 -14.20
N ASN A 266 7.57 -2.35 -13.58
CA ASN A 266 8.27 -3.63 -13.47
C ASN A 266 7.34 -4.80 -13.84
N GLY A 267 7.90 -5.85 -14.46
CA GLY A 267 7.14 -7.01 -14.93
C GLY A 267 6.73 -6.92 -16.41
N PHE A 268 7.30 -5.97 -17.15
CA PHE A 268 7.02 -5.73 -18.56
C PHE A 268 8.19 -6.17 -19.43
N SER A 269 8.08 -7.30 -20.12
CA SER A 269 9.11 -7.75 -21.09
C SER A 269 9.17 -6.88 -22.34
N SER A 270 8.07 -6.22 -22.68
CA SER A 270 7.98 -5.16 -23.68
C SER A 270 6.85 -4.21 -23.31
N LEU A 271 6.84 -3.02 -23.91
CA LEU A 271 5.74 -2.05 -23.77
C LEU A 271 4.69 -2.14 -24.89
N SER A 272 4.62 -3.25 -25.64
CA SER A 272 3.70 -3.39 -26.78
C SER A 272 2.21 -3.26 -26.42
N THR A 273 1.85 -3.53 -25.16
CA THR A 273 0.50 -3.37 -24.60
C THR A 273 0.33 -2.10 -23.77
N VAL A 274 1.36 -1.24 -23.74
CA VAL A 274 1.36 0.02 -23.00
C VAL A 274 1.36 1.18 -24.00
N THR A 275 0.37 2.06 -23.89
CA THR A 275 0.31 3.31 -24.65
C THR A 275 0.76 4.48 -23.78
N GLY A 276 1.04 5.64 -24.36
CA GLY A 276 1.52 6.81 -23.60
C GLY A 276 2.95 6.66 -23.07
N VAL A 277 3.75 5.80 -23.70
CA VAL A 277 5.15 5.53 -23.33
C VAL A 277 6.07 6.72 -23.57
N GLU A 278 5.61 7.75 -24.27
CA GLU A 278 6.28 9.03 -24.45
C GLU A 278 5.23 10.14 -24.48
N GLY A 279 5.64 11.37 -24.17
CA GLY A 279 4.72 12.50 -24.15
C GLY A 279 5.35 13.78 -23.61
N THR A 280 4.48 14.72 -23.24
CA THR A 280 4.87 15.99 -22.64
C THR A 280 4.10 16.27 -21.36
N TYR A 281 4.75 16.96 -20.41
CA TYR A 281 4.13 17.37 -19.15
C TYR A 281 4.78 18.67 -18.67
N ASN A 282 3.99 19.75 -18.53
CA ASN A 282 4.45 21.06 -18.04
C ASN A 282 5.77 21.57 -18.68
N GLY A 283 5.93 21.38 -20.00
CA GLY A 283 7.12 21.84 -20.75
C GLY A 283 8.28 20.83 -20.79
N PHE A 284 8.18 19.70 -20.10
CA PHE A 284 9.11 18.59 -20.21
C PHE A 284 8.63 17.57 -21.25
N GLN A 285 9.58 16.93 -21.91
CA GLN A 285 9.34 15.67 -22.62
C GLN A 285 9.65 14.51 -21.68
N TYR A 286 8.93 13.40 -21.86
CA TYR A 286 9.22 12.17 -21.15
C TYR A 286 9.15 10.96 -22.07
N SER A 287 9.87 9.92 -21.72
CA SER A 287 9.75 8.59 -22.32
C SER A 287 10.04 7.48 -21.32
N LEU A 288 9.37 6.34 -21.49
CA LEU A 288 9.70 5.10 -20.81
C LEU A 288 10.86 4.44 -21.54
N VAL A 289 11.96 4.24 -20.84
CA VAL A 289 13.19 3.62 -21.36
C VAL A 289 13.50 2.37 -20.56
N ALA A 290 14.15 1.39 -21.18
CA ALA A 290 14.54 0.18 -20.48
C ALA A 290 15.46 0.51 -19.29
N ASN A 291 15.26 -0.17 -18.16
CA ASN A 291 16.18 -0.07 -17.04
C ASN A 291 17.53 -0.68 -17.41
N GLU A 292 18.62 -0.03 -17.00
CA GLU A 292 19.98 -0.45 -17.34
C GLU A 292 20.44 -1.71 -16.62
N THR A 293 19.78 -2.08 -15.52
CA THR A 293 20.25 -3.11 -14.58
C THR A 293 19.24 -4.22 -14.34
N LEU A 294 17.95 -3.92 -14.45
CA LEU A 294 16.87 -4.83 -14.14
C LEU A 294 16.13 -5.22 -15.43
N ALA A 295 16.09 -6.52 -15.72
CA ALA A 295 15.29 -7.04 -16.82
C ALA A 295 13.79 -6.79 -16.57
N ASN A 296 13.03 -6.60 -17.64
CA ASN A 296 11.58 -6.36 -17.60
C ASN A 296 11.16 -5.14 -16.75
N SER A 297 12.07 -4.18 -16.61
CA SER A 297 11.89 -2.94 -15.86
C SER A 297 12.09 -1.74 -16.77
N TRP A 298 11.30 -0.69 -16.52
CA TRP A 298 11.29 0.54 -17.29
C TRP A 298 11.40 1.73 -16.35
N ASP A 299 12.23 2.68 -16.75
CA ASP A 299 12.45 3.96 -16.09
C ASP A 299 11.68 5.05 -16.85
N LEU A 300 11.25 6.08 -16.14
CA LEU A 300 10.73 7.30 -16.76
C LEU A 300 11.88 8.28 -16.91
N LEU A 301 12.34 8.48 -18.15
CA LEU A 301 13.31 9.52 -18.50
C LEU A 301 12.55 10.82 -18.78
N VAL A 302 12.85 11.86 -18.01
CA VAL A 302 12.28 13.21 -18.17
C VAL A 302 13.41 14.16 -18.51
N PHE A 303 13.21 14.99 -19.53
CA PHE A 303 14.18 15.95 -20.03
C PHE A 303 13.47 17.21 -20.53
N LEU A 304 14.16 18.35 -20.54
CA LEU A 304 13.59 19.56 -21.10
C LEU A 304 13.22 19.35 -22.56
N ALA A 305 12.02 19.81 -22.95
CA ALA A 305 11.71 19.89 -24.36
C ALA A 305 12.73 20.84 -25.01
N GLY A 306 13.48 20.35 -25.99
CA GLY A 306 14.35 21.23 -26.79
C GLY A 306 13.54 22.36 -27.42
N PRO A 307 14.16 23.51 -27.77
CA PRO A 307 13.45 24.64 -28.38
C PRO A 307 12.68 24.15 -29.59
N SER A 308 11.40 24.52 -29.67
CA SER A 308 10.59 24.14 -30.82
C SER A 308 11.16 24.77 -32.11
N MET A 309 10.75 24.28 -33.28
CA MET A 309 11.10 24.97 -34.53
C MET A 309 10.59 26.41 -34.55
N VAL A 310 9.50 26.71 -33.84
CA VAL A 310 8.96 28.07 -33.70
C VAL A 310 9.88 28.92 -32.82
N ASP A 311 10.33 28.40 -31.68
CA ASP A 311 11.29 29.10 -30.79
C ASP A 311 12.61 29.36 -31.52
N THR A 312 13.08 28.37 -32.28
CA THR A 312 14.26 28.48 -33.12
C THR A 312 14.05 29.56 -34.19
N GLN A 313 12.92 29.56 -34.90
CA GLN A 313 12.63 30.54 -35.93
C GLN A 313 12.43 31.96 -35.37
N ALA A 314 11.83 32.10 -34.19
CA ALA A 314 11.70 33.38 -33.49
C ALA A 314 13.07 33.90 -33.03
N SER A 315 13.92 33.04 -32.49
CA SER A 315 15.31 33.37 -32.12
C SER A 315 16.13 33.80 -33.33
N ILE A 316 16.00 33.11 -34.46
CA ILE A 316 16.64 33.49 -35.73
C ILE A 316 16.13 34.85 -36.21
N ARG A 317 14.81 35.11 -36.20
CA ARG A 317 14.26 36.42 -36.59
C ARG A 317 14.78 37.55 -35.71
N ASN A 318 14.77 37.38 -34.39
CA ASN A 318 15.27 38.38 -33.45
C ASN A 318 16.78 38.62 -33.62
N SER A 319 17.56 37.55 -33.82
CA SER A 319 18.99 37.64 -34.08
C SER A 319 19.28 38.34 -35.41
N ALA A 320 18.52 38.03 -36.46
CA ALA A 320 18.62 38.68 -37.76
C ALA A 320 18.25 40.17 -37.70
N GLN A 321 17.23 40.55 -36.93
CA GLN A 321 16.88 41.96 -36.72
C GLN A 321 17.97 42.73 -35.99
N LYS A 322 18.54 42.16 -34.93
CA LYS A 322 19.68 42.76 -34.22
C LYS A 322 20.89 42.91 -35.15
N LEU A 323 21.20 41.89 -35.95
CA LEU A 323 22.32 41.95 -36.89
C LEU A 323 22.13 43.05 -37.95
N ARG A 324 20.92 43.21 -38.48
CA ARG A 324 20.56 44.31 -39.41
C ARG A 324 20.64 45.70 -38.79
N SER A 325 20.63 45.82 -37.47
CA SER A 325 20.79 47.12 -36.80
C SER A 325 22.25 47.51 -36.56
N VAL A 326 23.19 46.58 -36.82
CA VAL A 326 24.63 46.76 -36.60
C VAL A 326 25.40 47.02 -37.91
N PHE A 327 24.82 46.65 -39.06
CA PHE A 327 25.34 46.90 -40.41
C PHE A 327 24.44 47.89 -41.15
#